data_AF-A0A6G6CW57-F1
#
_entry.id   AF-A0A6G6CW57-F1
#
_cell.length_a   1.000
_cell.length_b   1.000
_cell.length_c   1.000
_cell.angle_alpha   90.00
_cell.angle_beta   90.00
_cell.angle_gamma   90.00
#
_symmetry.space_group_name_H-M   'P 1'
#
loop_
_entity.id
_entity.type
_entity.pdbx_description
1 polymer ?
#
loop_
_entity_poly.entity_id
_entity_poly.type
_entity_poly.pdbx_seq_one_letter_code
_entity_poly.pdbx_strand_id
1 'polypeptide(L)'
;MACDSADRSALAAVLASIPEKAPLTAVLHAAVVLDDGVVTSLTPERLTAVLRPKIDAAVHLHELTKDLDLAAFVLFSSGAGVFGNAGQGNYAAANAFLDAFAQWRRAQGLPAVSLAWGLWAQSVSAGAAAHLGETDRERMARGGVVGLSAEEGTALFDATLHAPHPVVLPMKLDFTALRAEAADGSVPPLLRRLVRQGRRTARAGGGADALAERLARAGAADQEQILLDLVRQEAAAVLGHSSAATVRPDLAFKEVGFDSLTSVELRNRLANRSGLRLPATLTFDNPTPTALAGYLRSVLCPEGGPAPDDGPGVPEAELRRVLATAPLDRLRDLGVLDAVRPLLDDAVEGPADGAAEALAGMDVDDLVARAMSKAGK
;
A
#
# COMPACT_ATOMS: atom_id res chain seq x y z
N MET A 1 33.24 5.52 -21.12
CA MET A 1 32.70 4.91 -22.37
C MET A 1 31.21 5.18 -22.43
N ALA A 2 30.64 5.35 -23.63
CA ALA A 2 29.19 5.43 -23.81
C ALA A 2 28.68 4.06 -24.29
N CYS A 3 27.68 3.50 -23.60
CA CYS A 3 27.09 2.20 -23.92
C CYS A 3 25.66 2.16 -23.40
N ASP A 4 24.72 1.70 -24.23
CA ASP A 4 23.41 1.26 -23.77
C ASP A 4 23.56 -0.19 -23.28
N SER A 5 23.42 -0.44 -21.97
CA SER A 5 23.54 -1.79 -21.42
C SER A 5 22.41 -2.72 -21.85
N ALA A 6 21.29 -2.18 -22.36
CA ALA A 6 20.22 -2.96 -22.97
C ALA A 6 20.46 -3.24 -24.46
N ASP A 7 21.58 -2.82 -25.04
CA ASP A 7 22.07 -3.32 -26.32
C ASP A 7 23.17 -4.36 -26.06
N ARG A 8 22.85 -5.62 -26.33
CA ARG A 8 23.74 -6.75 -26.09
C ARG A 8 25.05 -6.65 -26.87
N SER A 9 25.00 -6.16 -28.12
CA SER A 9 26.17 -6.07 -28.99
C SER A 9 27.09 -4.93 -28.53
N ALA A 10 26.50 -3.78 -28.17
CA ALA A 10 27.26 -2.67 -27.60
C ALA A 10 27.93 -3.08 -26.28
N LEU A 11 27.20 -3.75 -25.39
CA LEU A 11 27.73 -4.22 -24.11
C LEU A 11 28.85 -5.25 -24.30
N ALA A 12 28.71 -6.19 -25.25
CA ALA A 12 29.76 -7.16 -25.57
C ALA A 12 31.04 -6.46 -26.06
N ALA A 13 30.93 -5.41 -26.88
CA ALA A 13 32.08 -4.63 -27.33
C ALA A 13 32.78 -3.90 -26.17
N VAL A 14 32.02 -3.40 -25.19
CA VAL A 14 32.59 -2.79 -23.99
C VAL A 14 33.33 -3.83 -23.15
N LEU A 15 32.72 -5.00 -22.91
CA LEU A 15 33.35 -6.07 -22.13
C LEU A 15 34.63 -6.60 -22.79
N ALA A 16 34.64 -6.74 -24.12
CA ALA A 16 35.82 -7.17 -24.88
C ALA A 16 36.98 -6.14 -24.86
N SER A 17 36.69 -4.87 -24.53
CA SER A 17 37.72 -3.83 -24.42
C SER A 17 38.47 -3.83 -23.07
N ILE A 18 38.02 -4.64 -22.10
CA ILE A 18 38.63 -4.74 -20.77
C ILE A 18 39.99 -5.45 -20.90
N PRO A 19 41.10 -4.85 -20.43
CA PRO A 19 42.42 -5.45 -20.58
C PRO A 19 42.56 -6.76 -19.80
N GLU A 20 43.20 -7.78 -20.40
CA GLU A 20 43.47 -9.06 -19.73
C GLU A 20 44.29 -8.92 -18.43
N LYS A 21 45.13 -7.88 -18.33
CA LYS A 21 45.93 -7.59 -17.13
C LYS A 21 45.12 -7.03 -15.97
N ALA A 22 43.89 -6.60 -16.23
CA ALA A 22 42.95 -6.08 -15.25
C ALA A 22 41.55 -6.66 -15.56
N PRO A 23 41.36 -7.98 -15.38
CA PRO A 23 40.14 -8.65 -15.77
C PRO A 23 38.94 -8.13 -14.97
N LEU A 24 37.75 -8.24 -15.55
CA LEU A 24 36.51 -7.89 -14.87
C LEU A 24 36.28 -8.83 -13.68
N THR A 25 36.23 -8.27 -12.47
CA THR A 25 36.01 -9.04 -11.23
C THR A 25 34.64 -8.79 -10.60
N ALA A 26 33.93 -7.74 -11.00
CA ALA A 26 32.62 -7.43 -10.44
C ALA A 26 31.72 -6.70 -11.43
N VAL A 27 30.42 -6.96 -11.34
CA VAL A 27 29.37 -6.22 -12.06
C VAL A 27 28.49 -5.50 -11.05
N LEU A 28 28.32 -4.19 -11.22
CA LEU A 28 27.35 -3.38 -10.47
C LEU A 28 26.32 -2.83 -11.46
N HIS A 29 25.10 -3.36 -11.41
CA HIS A 29 24.02 -2.96 -12.28
C HIS A 29 23.13 -1.91 -11.59
N ALA A 30 23.37 -0.64 -11.91
CA ALA A 30 22.66 0.51 -11.34
C ALA A 30 21.87 1.33 -12.38
N ALA A 31 21.66 0.79 -13.58
CA ALA A 31 20.89 1.47 -14.62
C ALA A 31 19.42 1.59 -14.20
N VAL A 32 18.86 2.79 -14.38
CA VAL A 32 17.48 3.09 -14.02
C VAL A 32 16.93 4.17 -14.93
N VAL A 33 15.69 3.95 -15.36
CA VAL A 33 14.82 4.95 -15.95
C VAL A 33 13.51 4.88 -15.17
N LEU A 34 12.90 6.04 -14.92
CA LEU A 34 11.60 6.13 -14.27
C LEU A 34 10.59 6.77 -15.21
N ASP A 35 9.36 6.29 -15.10
CA ASP A 35 8.21 6.85 -15.80
C ASP A 35 6.95 6.52 -14.97
N ASP A 36 6.68 7.37 -13.98
CA ASP A 36 5.64 7.11 -12.98
C ASP A 36 4.24 7.26 -13.60
N GLY A 37 3.37 6.29 -13.32
CA GLY A 37 1.99 6.24 -13.74
C GLY A 37 1.19 5.22 -12.96
N VAL A 38 -0.10 5.51 -12.74
CA VAL A 38 -1.04 4.49 -12.26
C VAL A 38 -1.09 3.33 -13.24
N VAL A 39 -1.31 2.11 -12.75
CA VAL A 39 -1.27 0.89 -13.59
C VAL A 39 -2.18 1.01 -14.83
N THR A 40 -3.34 1.63 -14.68
CA THR A 40 -4.31 1.83 -15.77
C THR A 40 -3.88 2.84 -16.84
N SER A 41 -2.83 3.64 -16.60
CA SER A 41 -2.27 4.59 -17.57
C SER A 41 -0.92 4.14 -18.14
N LEU A 42 -0.45 2.94 -17.80
CA LEU A 42 0.77 2.38 -18.34
C LEU A 42 0.51 1.80 -19.74
N THR A 43 1.25 2.31 -20.72
CA THR A 43 1.27 1.74 -22.08
C THR A 43 2.44 0.77 -22.23
N PRO A 44 2.45 -0.11 -23.25
CA PRO A 44 3.58 -0.99 -23.54
C PRO A 44 4.91 -0.24 -23.68
N GLU A 45 4.89 0.97 -24.25
CA GLU A 45 6.08 1.80 -24.45
C GLU A 45 6.63 2.31 -23.11
N ARG A 46 5.75 2.79 -22.22
CA ARG A 46 6.11 3.27 -20.88
C ARG A 46 6.62 2.14 -19.98
N LEU A 47 6.07 0.93 -20.15
CA LEU A 47 6.60 -0.28 -19.52
C LEU A 47 7.99 -0.60 -20.06
N THR A 48 8.12 -0.72 -21.38
CA THR A 48 9.39 -1.09 -22.04
C THR A 48 10.51 -0.12 -21.69
N ALA A 49 10.24 1.18 -21.67
CA ALA A 49 11.22 2.21 -21.33
C ALA A 49 11.83 2.04 -19.92
N VAL A 50 11.04 1.57 -18.95
CA VAL A 50 11.48 1.34 -17.56
C VAL A 50 12.06 -0.07 -17.37
N LEU A 51 11.47 -1.09 -18.00
CA LEU A 51 11.90 -2.48 -17.86
C LEU A 51 13.24 -2.73 -18.56
N ARG A 52 13.39 -2.27 -19.82
CA ARG A 52 14.56 -2.53 -20.67
C ARG A 52 15.91 -2.22 -20.02
N PRO A 53 16.15 -1.01 -19.44
CA PRO A 53 17.44 -0.71 -18.83
C PRO A 53 17.73 -1.53 -17.56
N LYS A 54 16.73 -2.18 -16.96
CA LYS A 54 16.92 -3.05 -15.78
C LYS A 54 16.97 -4.53 -16.15
N ILE A 55 15.91 -5.03 -16.76
CA ILE A 55 15.71 -6.45 -17.06
C ILE A 55 16.65 -6.91 -18.16
N ASP A 56 16.54 -6.33 -19.36
CA ASP A 56 17.33 -6.75 -20.52
C ASP A 56 18.83 -6.58 -20.23
N ALA A 57 19.20 -5.46 -19.63
CA ALA A 57 20.58 -5.20 -19.22
C ALA A 57 21.10 -6.24 -18.21
N ALA A 58 20.32 -6.64 -17.20
CA ALA A 58 20.73 -7.66 -16.24
C ALA A 58 20.89 -9.04 -16.91
N VAL A 59 20.00 -9.40 -17.83
CA VAL A 59 20.09 -10.62 -18.62
C VAL A 59 21.33 -10.61 -19.51
N HIS A 60 21.58 -9.54 -20.26
CA HIS A 60 22.77 -9.42 -21.10
C HIS A 60 24.06 -9.47 -20.28
N LEU A 61 24.11 -8.76 -19.15
CA LEU A 61 25.26 -8.81 -18.24
C LEU A 61 25.50 -10.23 -17.75
N HIS A 62 24.47 -10.97 -17.36
CA HIS A 62 24.62 -12.37 -16.98
C HIS A 62 25.13 -13.22 -18.14
N GLU A 63 24.50 -13.19 -19.31
CA GLU A 63 24.90 -14.02 -20.44
C GLU A 63 26.35 -13.79 -20.87
N LEU A 64 26.79 -12.53 -20.86
CA LEU A 64 28.13 -12.13 -21.31
C LEU A 64 29.20 -12.31 -20.22
N THR A 65 28.83 -12.54 -18.96
CA THR A 65 29.79 -12.64 -17.84
C THR A 65 29.65 -13.92 -17.00
N LYS A 66 28.70 -14.80 -17.29
CA LYS A 66 28.45 -16.03 -16.50
C LYS A 66 29.64 -16.98 -16.43
N ASP A 67 30.50 -16.98 -17.45
CA ASP A 67 31.68 -17.84 -17.55
C ASP A 67 32.95 -17.14 -17.02
N LEU A 68 32.83 -15.91 -16.50
CA LEU A 68 33.92 -15.18 -15.86
C LEU A 68 33.96 -15.47 -14.36
N ASP A 69 35.16 -15.45 -13.78
CA ASP A 69 35.41 -15.58 -12.34
C ASP A 69 35.09 -14.27 -11.61
N LEU A 70 33.82 -13.87 -11.61
CA LEU A 70 33.35 -12.70 -10.90
C LEU A 70 33.35 -12.96 -9.39
N ALA A 71 33.88 -12.02 -8.61
CA ALA A 71 33.71 -11.98 -7.17
C ALA A 71 32.31 -11.48 -6.76
N ALA A 72 31.69 -10.62 -7.58
CA ALA A 72 30.38 -10.03 -7.28
C ALA A 72 29.53 -9.73 -8.52
N PHE A 73 28.21 -9.90 -8.36
CA PHE A 73 27.20 -9.44 -9.32
C PHE A 73 26.09 -8.75 -8.54
N VAL A 74 26.12 -7.42 -8.49
CA VAL A 74 25.26 -6.61 -7.65
C VAL A 74 24.18 -5.96 -8.49
N LEU A 75 22.92 -6.15 -8.11
CA LEU A 75 21.76 -5.54 -8.75
C LEU A 75 21.19 -4.46 -7.83
N PHE A 76 21.12 -3.23 -8.32
CA PHE A 76 20.46 -2.15 -7.60
C PHE A 76 18.96 -2.23 -7.87
N SER A 77 18.26 -2.78 -6.88
CA SER A 77 16.81 -2.86 -6.80
C SER A 77 16.28 -1.72 -5.92
N SER A 78 15.00 -1.77 -5.57
CA SER A 78 14.36 -0.79 -4.70
C SER A 78 13.34 -1.45 -3.79
N GLY A 79 13.19 -0.91 -2.58
CA GLY A 79 12.08 -1.25 -1.68
C GLY A 79 10.70 -1.09 -2.32
N ALA A 80 10.56 -0.30 -3.39
CA ALA A 80 9.32 -0.22 -4.18
C ALA A 80 8.90 -1.58 -4.78
N GLY A 81 9.83 -2.48 -5.10
CA GLY A 81 9.52 -3.84 -5.53
C GLY A 81 8.96 -4.74 -4.41
N VAL A 82 9.22 -4.39 -3.15
CA VAL A 82 8.82 -5.16 -1.97
C VAL A 82 7.55 -4.60 -1.32
N PHE A 83 7.52 -3.28 -1.11
CA PHE A 83 6.41 -2.59 -0.43
C PHE A 83 5.35 -2.07 -1.41
N GLY A 84 5.68 -2.03 -2.70
CA GLY A 84 4.96 -1.19 -3.67
C GLY A 84 5.31 0.28 -3.48
N ASN A 85 5.08 1.08 -4.52
CA ASN A 85 4.97 2.53 -4.39
C ASN A 85 3.89 3.02 -5.35
N ALA A 86 3.11 3.99 -4.91
CA ALA A 86 2.01 4.51 -5.70
C ALA A 86 2.56 5.15 -6.99
N GLY A 87 1.91 4.86 -8.13
CA GLY A 87 2.37 5.33 -9.43
C GLY A 87 3.62 4.64 -9.97
N GLN A 88 4.20 3.64 -9.29
CA GLN A 88 5.46 3.02 -9.72
C GLN A 88 5.30 1.54 -10.10
N GLY A 89 4.18 1.18 -10.75
CA GLY A 89 3.88 -0.23 -11.08
C GLY A 89 4.92 -0.89 -12.00
N ASN A 90 5.35 -0.18 -13.04
CA ASN A 90 6.42 -0.59 -13.96
C ASN A 90 7.78 -0.73 -13.26
N TYR A 91 8.15 0.24 -12.43
CA TYR A 91 9.41 0.24 -11.68
C TYR A 91 9.42 -0.85 -10.59
N ALA A 92 8.33 -1.04 -9.86
CA ALA A 92 8.18 -2.12 -8.89
C ALA A 92 8.34 -3.50 -9.56
N ALA A 93 7.72 -3.71 -10.73
CA ALA A 93 7.86 -4.93 -11.50
C ALA A 93 9.32 -5.18 -11.95
N ALA A 94 10.02 -4.14 -12.44
CA ALA A 94 11.42 -4.25 -12.82
C ALA A 94 12.32 -4.69 -11.64
N ASN A 95 12.10 -4.10 -10.47
CA ASN A 95 12.88 -4.40 -9.27
C ASN A 95 12.56 -5.79 -8.69
N ALA A 96 11.28 -6.20 -8.71
CA ALA A 96 10.88 -7.55 -8.33
C ALA A 96 11.51 -8.60 -9.25
N PHE A 97 11.65 -8.32 -10.56
CA PHE A 97 12.41 -9.18 -11.46
C PHE A 97 13.88 -9.28 -11.04
N LEU A 98 14.57 -8.17 -10.74
CA LEU A 98 15.97 -8.19 -10.31
C LEU A 98 16.15 -9.01 -9.01
N ASP A 99 15.21 -8.89 -8.07
CA ASP A 99 15.22 -9.64 -6.82
C ASP A 99 15.08 -11.15 -7.07
N ALA A 100 14.16 -11.55 -7.96
CA ALA A 100 14.01 -12.94 -8.37
C ALA A 100 15.22 -13.44 -9.18
N PHE A 101 15.80 -12.59 -10.02
CA PHE A 101 16.96 -12.90 -10.84
C PHE A 101 18.21 -13.16 -9.99
N ALA A 102 18.44 -12.38 -8.93
CA ALA A 102 19.53 -12.65 -7.99
C ALA A 102 19.38 -14.00 -7.29
N GLN A 103 18.16 -14.36 -6.88
CA GLN A 103 17.86 -15.67 -6.29
C GLN A 103 18.16 -16.80 -7.29
N TRP A 104 17.66 -16.66 -8.52
CA TRP A 104 17.89 -17.63 -9.59
C TRP A 104 19.39 -17.79 -9.90
N ARG A 105 20.13 -16.69 -10.09
CA ARG A 105 21.57 -16.72 -10.41
C ARG A 105 22.38 -17.40 -9.30
N ARG A 106 22.04 -17.13 -8.03
CA ARG A 106 22.66 -17.83 -6.89
C ARG A 106 22.30 -19.32 -6.81
N ALA A 107 21.09 -19.71 -7.20
CA ALA A 107 20.71 -21.12 -7.28
C ALA A 107 21.52 -21.88 -8.36
N GLN A 108 22.05 -21.18 -9.35
CA GLN A 108 22.99 -21.73 -10.34
C GLN A 108 24.45 -21.76 -9.86
N GLY A 109 24.72 -21.43 -8.59
CA GLY A 109 26.08 -21.39 -8.03
C GLY A 109 26.89 -20.15 -8.43
N LEU A 110 26.27 -19.17 -9.07
CA LEU A 110 26.93 -17.94 -9.51
C LEU A 110 26.67 -16.79 -8.50
N PRO A 111 27.65 -15.92 -8.22
CA PRO A 111 27.49 -14.87 -7.21
C PRO A 111 26.41 -13.86 -7.60
N ALA A 112 25.48 -13.52 -6.72
CA ALA A 112 24.53 -12.45 -6.98
C ALA A 112 23.95 -11.87 -5.68
N VAL A 113 23.76 -10.57 -5.64
CA VAL A 113 22.99 -9.91 -4.58
C VAL A 113 22.13 -8.80 -5.18
N SER A 114 20.84 -8.82 -4.85
CA SER A 114 19.93 -7.71 -5.14
C SER A 114 19.79 -6.84 -3.90
N LEU A 115 20.03 -5.54 -4.07
CA LEU A 115 19.93 -4.54 -3.02
C LEU A 115 18.65 -3.75 -3.24
N ALA A 116 17.58 -4.14 -2.54
CA ALA A 116 16.30 -3.44 -2.55
C ALA A 116 16.40 -2.18 -1.69
N TRP A 117 17.07 -1.16 -2.21
CA TRP A 117 17.38 0.08 -1.50
C TRP A 117 16.15 0.79 -0.97
N GLY A 118 16.26 1.25 0.28
CA GLY A 118 15.37 2.26 0.84
C GLY A 118 15.62 3.65 0.24
N LEU A 119 14.98 4.67 0.83
CA LEU A 119 15.11 6.05 0.38
C LEU A 119 16.54 6.57 0.63
N TRP A 120 17.11 7.28 -0.34
CA TRP A 120 18.36 8.01 -0.18
C TRP A 120 18.07 9.49 0.07
N ALA A 121 18.68 10.09 1.08
CA ALA A 121 18.52 11.52 1.40
C ALA A 121 18.92 12.43 0.24
N GLN A 122 19.91 12.03 -0.57
CA GLN A 122 20.38 12.80 -1.74
C GLN A 122 19.51 12.60 -2.98
N SER A 123 18.79 11.48 -3.07
CA SER A 123 17.80 11.24 -4.14
C SER A 123 16.61 12.22 -4.07
N VAL A 124 16.55 13.02 -3.00
CA VAL A 124 15.62 14.13 -2.80
C VAL A 124 15.92 15.36 -3.64
N SER A 125 17.18 15.55 -4.02
CA SER A 125 17.62 16.69 -4.83
C SER A 125 18.18 16.28 -6.19
N ALA A 126 18.66 15.04 -6.37
CA ALA A 126 19.10 14.49 -7.65
C ALA A 126 19.09 12.94 -7.66
N GLY A 127 18.47 12.32 -8.67
CA GLY A 127 18.46 10.86 -8.87
C GLY A 127 17.05 10.29 -9.10
N ALA A 128 16.90 8.96 -9.07
CA ALA A 128 15.62 8.28 -9.32
C ALA A 128 14.48 8.80 -8.40
N ALA A 129 14.75 9.09 -7.12
CA ALA A 129 13.70 9.62 -6.24
C ALA A 129 13.44 11.13 -6.35
N ALA A 130 14.03 11.83 -7.34
CA ALA A 130 13.89 13.28 -7.50
C ALA A 130 12.49 13.70 -7.95
N HIS A 131 11.74 12.79 -8.58
CA HIS A 131 10.35 13.01 -8.99
C HIS A 131 9.34 12.85 -7.86
N LEU A 132 9.74 12.34 -6.69
CA LEU A 132 8.85 12.28 -5.52
C LEU A 132 8.51 13.71 -5.09
N GLY A 133 7.21 14.04 -5.07
CA GLY A 133 6.72 15.31 -4.56
C GLY A 133 6.90 15.41 -3.04
N GLU A 134 6.85 16.63 -2.48
CA GLU A 134 6.92 16.90 -1.03
C GLU A 134 5.96 15.99 -0.23
N THR A 135 4.74 15.77 -0.76
CA THR A 135 3.70 14.93 -0.15
C THR A 135 4.08 13.45 -0.07
N ASP A 136 4.75 12.89 -1.09
CA ASP A 136 5.24 11.50 -1.05
C ASP A 136 6.36 11.35 -0.01
N ARG A 137 7.17 12.39 0.18
CA ARG A 137 8.23 12.43 1.20
C ARG A 137 7.66 12.43 2.60
N GLU A 138 6.69 13.31 2.86
CA GLU A 138 6.01 13.39 4.14
C GLU A 138 5.22 12.11 4.44
N ARG A 139 4.68 11.44 3.42
CA ARG A 139 4.02 10.13 3.57
C ARG A 139 5.02 9.06 4.01
N MET A 140 6.18 8.96 3.36
CA MET A 140 7.21 7.98 3.71
C MET A 140 7.84 8.25 5.09
N ALA A 141 8.08 9.53 5.42
CA ALA A 141 8.61 9.92 6.72
C ALA A 141 7.65 9.60 7.86
N ARG A 142 6.33 9.81 7.66
CA ARG A 142 5.30 9.37 8.62
C ARG A 142 5.29 7.86 8.79
N GLY A 143 5.41 7.12 7.68
CA GLY A 143 5.56 5.67 7.63
C GLY A 143 6.87 5.10 8.22
N GLY A 144 7.69 5.94 8.86
CA GLY A 144 8.93 5.55 9.53
C GLY A 144 10.07 5.15 8.60
N VAL A 145 10.00 5.44 7.29
CA VAL A 145 11.10 5.26 6.35
C VAL A 145 11.90 6.56 6.28
N VAL A 146 13.18 6.49 6.60
CA VAL A 146 14.07 7.66 6.66
C VAL A 146 15.09 7.60 5.53
N GLY A 147 15.45 8.77 5.00
CA GLY A 147 16.50 8.88 3.98
C GLY A 147 17.88 8.49 4.51
N LEU A 148 18.58 7.63 3.76
CA LEU A 148 19.98 7.27 3.98
C LEU A 148 20.92 8.38 3.51
N SER A 149 21.92 8.74 4.31
CA SER A 149 23.04 9.55 3.80
C SER A 149 23.91 8.73 2.83
N ALA A 150 24.79 9.37 2.06
CA ALA A 150 25.72 8.63 1.19
C ALA A 150 26.70 7.77 2.00
N GLU A 151 27.12 8.26 3.16
CA GLU A 151 27.99 7.52 4.09
C GLU A 151 27.27 6.28 4.62
N GLU A 152 26.00 6.43 5.05
CA GLU A 152 25.17 5.30 5.49
C GLU A 152 24.92 4.31 4.34
N GLY A 153 24.61 4.81 3.14
CA GLY A 153 24.40 3.99 1.95
C GLY A 153 25.63 3.20 1.55
N THR A 154 26.83 3.81 1.58
CA THR A 154 28.09 3.14 1.27
C THR A 154 28.44 2.08 2.32
N ALA A 155 28.27 2.42 3.61
CA ALA A 155 28.48 1.45 4.69
C ALA A 155 27.53 0.24 4.59
N LEU A 156 26.26 0.48 4.23
CA LEU A 156 25.31 -0.60 3.98
C LEU A 156 25.68 -1.41 2.74
N PHE A 157 26.15 -0.79 1.66
CA PHE A 157 26.62 -1.48 0.46
C PHE A 157 27.70 -2.51 0.84
N ASP A 158 28.75 -2.08 1.54
CA ASP A 158 29.84 -2.95 1.99
C ASP A 158 29.34 -4.11 2.87
N ALA A 159 28.43 -3.82 3.81
CA ALA A 159 27.83 -4.83 4.68
C ALA A 159 26.99 -5.85 3.89
N THR A 160 26.24 -5.40 2.87
CA THR A 160 25.35 -6.27 2.09
C THR A 160 26.07 -7.22 1.15
N LEU A 161 27.29 -6.90 0.70
CA LEU A 161 28.11 -7.79 -0.14
C LEU A 161 28.45 -9.12 0.57
N HIS A 162 28.45 -9.11 1.90
CA HIS A 162 28.78 -10.26 2.74
C HIS A 162 27.54 -10.95 3.31
N ALA A 163 26.34 -10.50 2.94
CA ALA A 163 25.10 -11.04 3.47
C ALA A 163 24.83 -12.45 2.92
N PRO A 164 24.31 -13.39 3.74
CA PRO A 164 24.02 -14.74 3.30
C PRO A 164 22.81 -14.80 2.34
N HIS A 165 22.02 -13.72 2.24
CA HIS A 165 20.77 -13.69 1.48
C HIS A 165 20.95 -13.09 0.07
N PRO A 166 20.28 -13.65 -0.96
CA PRO A 166 20.39 -13.16 -2.34
C PRO A 166 19.69 -11.82 -2.56
N VAL A 167 18.75 -11.47 -1.67
CA VAL A 167 18.01 -10.20 -1.69
C VAL A 167 18.10 -9.60 -0.30
N VAL A 168 18.55 -8.35 -0.23
CA VAL A 168 18.72 -7.60 1.02
C VAL A 168 18.05 -6.24 0.86
N LEU A 169 17.42 -5.76 1.93
CA LEU A 169 16.78 -4.44 1.97
C LEU A 169 17.64 -3.48 2.81
N PRO A 170 18.66 -2.84 2.24
CA PRO A 170 19.39 -1.78 2.93
C PRO A 170 18.49 -0.54 3.04
N MET A 171 17.90 -0.35 4.22
CA MET A 171 16.98 0.75 4.50
C MET A 171 17.12 1.25 5.94
N LYS A 172 16.86 2.54 6.13
CA LYS A 172 16.83 3.18 7.45
C LYS A 172 15.40 3.35 7.91
N LEU A 173 15.10 2.79 9.09
CA LEU A 173 13.78 2.83 9.70
C LEU A 173 13.83 3.60 11.03
N ASP A 174 12.87 4.51 11.22
CA ASP A 174 12.57 5.08 12.53
C ASP A 174 11.58 4.16 13.25
N PHE A 175 12.12 3.28 14.11
CA PHE A 175 11.31 2.37 14.91
C PHE A 175 10.41 3.08 15.93
N THR A 176 10.69 4.34 16.29
CA THR A 176 9.82 5.11 17.18
C THR A 176 8.58 5.58 16.42
N ALA A 177 8.76 6.15 15.23
CA ALA A 177 7.66 6.52 14.34
C ALA A 177 6.79 5.30 13.97
N LEU A 178 7.43 4.18 13.59
CA LEU A 178 6.71 2.93 13.29
C LEU A 178 5.90 2.38 14.48
N ARG A 179 6.38 2.54 15.72
CA ARG A 179 5.61 2.15 16.93
C ARG A 179 4.41 3.05 17.17
N ALA A 180 4.54 4.36 16.91
CA ALA A 180 3.42 5.29 17.03
C ALA A 180 2.32 4.93 16.04
N GLU A 181 2.68 4.66 14.77
CA GLU A 181 1.74 4.19 13.76
C GLU A 181 1.11 2.83 14.08
N ALA A 182 1.84 1.94 14.77
CA ALA A 182 1.32 0.63 15.14
C ALA A 182 0.13 0.73 16.10
N ALA A 183 0.07 1.80 16.91
CA ALA A 183 -1.03 2.06 17.83
C ALA A 183 -2.33 2.40 17.08
N ASP A 184 -2.21 3.02 15.91
CA ASP A 184 -3.33 3.44 15.05
C ASP A 184 -3.67 2.40 13.97
N GLY A 185 -2.95 1.26 13.95
CA GLY A 185 -3.16 0.16 13.00
C GLY A 185 -2.64 0.41 11.58
N SER A 186 -1.89 1.50 11.36
CA SER A 186 -1.44 1.93 10.03
C SER A 186 -0.12 1.32 9.56
N VAL A 187 0.57 0.51 10.39
CA VAL A 187 1.86 -0.09 10.02
C VAL A 187 1.70 -1.11 8.88
N PRO A 188 2.51 -1.00 7.81
CA PRO A 188 2.52 -1.96 6.70
C PRO A 188 2.70 -3.41 7.19
N PRO A 189 1.94 -4.38 6.66
CA PRO A 189 1.98 -5.77 7.12
C PRO A 189 3.40 -6.37 7.20
N LEU A 190 4.26 -6.05 6.24
CA LEU A 190 5.65 -6.53 6.18
C LEU A 190 6.52 -6.02 7.35
N LEU A 191 6.20 -4.87 7.93
CA LEU A 191 6.97 -4.27 9.02
C LEU A 191 6.43 -4.65 10.42
N ARG A 192 5.23 -5.22 10.51
CA ARG A 192 4.57 -5.53 11.80
C ARG A 192 5.41 -6.41 12.73
N ARG A 193 6.22 -7.33 12.19
CA ARG A 193 7.09 -8.19 13.00
C ARG A 193 8.31 -7.46 13.58
N LEU A 194 8.73 -6.37 12.95
CA LEU A 194 9.85 -5.53 13.41
C LEU A 194 9.41 -4.61 14.55
N VAL A 195 8.12 -4.28 14.60
CA VAL A 195 7.51 -3.44 15.61
C VAL A 195 6.82 -4.34 16.63
N ARG A 196 7.53 -4.74 17.70
CA ARG A 196 6.88 -5.46 18.82
C ARG A 196 5.77 -4.57 19.39
N GLN A 197 4.52 -4.91 19.13
CA GLN A 197 3.39 -4.26 19.78
C GLN A 197 3.54 -4.48 21.28
N GLY A 198 3.82 -3.40 22.03
CA GLY A 198 3.63 -3.43 23.48
C GLY A 198 2.22 -3.93 23.75
N ARG A 199 2.10 -4.87 24.70
CA ARG A 199 0.83 -5.44 25.17
C ARG A 199 -0.22 -4.33 25.19
N ARG A 200 -1.27 -4.45 24.34
CA ARG A 200 -2.39 -3.49 24.27
C ARG A 200 -2.87 -3.21 25.70
N THR A 201 -2.36 -2.16 26.32
CA THR A 201 -3.11 -1.43 27.33
C THR A 201 -4.22 -0.83 26.51
N ALA A 202 -5.44 -1.34 26.69
CA ALA A 202 -6.64 -0.75 26.12
C ALA A 202 -6.67 0.73 26.48
N ARG A 203 -6.09 1.57 25.62
CA ARG A 203 -6.45 2.98 25.55
C ARG A 203 -7.80 2.95 24.84
N ALA A 204 -8.85 3.02 25.65
CA ALA A 204 -10.19 3.28 25.16
C ALA A 204 -10.16 4.54 24.27
N GLY A 205 -10.82 4.48 23.11
CA GLY A 205 -11.39 5.69 22.51
C GLY A 205 -10.78 6.27 21.22
N GLY A 206 -10.08 5.51 20.36
CA GLY A 206 -9.48 6.08 19.12
C GLY A 206 -10.08 5.66 17.77
N GLY A 207 -10.93 4.64 17.70
CA GLY A 207 -11.37 4.01 16.43
C GLY A 207 -12.85 4.23 16.08
N ALA A 208 -13.37 3.40 15.16
CA ALA A 208 -14.78 3.42 14.73
C ALA A 208 -15.77 3.38 15.90
N ASP A 209 -15.49 2.59 16.95
CA ASP A 209 -16.29 2.54 18.17
C ASP A 209 -16.36 3.90 18.88
N ALA A 210 -15.26 4.65 18.89
CA ALA A 210 -15.21 5.98 19.50
C ALA A 210 -15.92 7.04 18.65
N LEU A 211 -15.92 6.89 17.32
CA LEU A 211 -16.69 7.74 16.42
C LEU A 211 -18.19 7.47 16.59
N ALA A 212 -18.60 6.20 16.62
CA ALA A 212 -19.99 5.79 16.84
C ALA A 212 -20.52 6.30 18.18
N GLU A 213 -19.77 6.13 19.27
CA GLU A 213 -20.13 6.66 20.59
C GLU A 213 -20.25 8.19 20.62
N ARG A 214 -19.39 8.91 19.89
CA ARG A 214 -19.45 10.39 19.80
C ARG A 214 -20.67 10.85 19.00
N LEU A 215 -20.98 10.18 17.90
CA LEU A 215 -22.15 10.50 17.08
C LEU A 215 -23.46 10.19 17.82
N ALA A 216 -23.54 9.07 18.55
CA ALA A 216 -24.71 8.67 19.31
C ALA A 216 -25.10 9.66 20.43
N ARG A 217 -24.12 10.39 20.98
CA ARG A 217 -24.33 11.41 22.03
C ARG A 217 -24.51 12.83 21.49
N ALA A 218 -24.34 13.03 20.19
CA ALA A 218 -24.36 14.34 19.54
C ALA A 218 -25.73 14.59 18.90
N GLY A 219 -26.22 15.83 18.97
CA GLY A 219 -27.39 16.26 18.19
C GLY A 219 -27.07 16.31 16.70
N ALA A 220 -28.08 16.38 15.83
CA ALA A 220 -27.90 16.31 14.37
C ALA A 220 -26.89 17.35 13.81
N ALA A 221 -26.93 18.59 14.31
CA ALA A 221 -25.98 19.64 13.90
C ALA A 221 -24.54 19.34 14.36
N ASP A 222 -24.38 18.76 15.55
CA ASP A 222 -23.07 18.39 16.09
C ASP A 222 -22.50 17.15 15.36
N GLN A 223 -23.35 16.22 14.94
CA GLN A 223 -22.96 15.05 14.14
C GLN A 223 -22.36 15.48 12.80
N GLU A 224 -22.99 16.43 12.11
CA GLU A 224 -22.47 16.98 10.85
C GLU A 224 -21.10 17.63 11.05
N GLN A 225 -20.95 18.42 12.12
CA GLN A 225 -19.69 19.09 12.41
C GLN A 225 -18.57 18.08 12.75
N ILE A 226 -18.88 17.04 13.54
CA ILE A 226 -17.92 15.97 13.88
C ILE A 226 -17.43 15.26 12.61
N LEU A 227 -18.34 14.93 11.70
CA LEU A 227 -18.01 14.25 10.45
C LEU A 227 -17.25 15.15 9.47
N LEU A 228 -17.62 16.44 9.41
CA LEU A 228 -16.90 17.43 8.62
C LEU A 228 -15.46 17.59 9.09
N ASP A 229 -15.26 17.68 10.41
CA ASP A 229 -13.92 17.78 10.99
C ASP A 229 -13.09 16.52 10.72
N LEU A 230 -13.69 15.33 10.79
CA LEU A 230 -13.05 14.07 10.41
C LEU A 230 -12.60 14.10 8.95
N VAL A 231 -13.50 14.45 8.03
CA VAL A 231 -13.18 14.51 6.59
C VAL A 231 -12.06 15.51 6.32
N ARG A 232 -12.10 16.69 6.93
CA ARG A 232 -11.07 17.72 6.75
C ARG A 232 -9.73 17.32 7.35
N GLN A 233 -9.72 16.64 8.49
CA GLN A 233 -8.49 16.10 9.10
C GLN A 233 -7.84 15.05 8.19
N GLU A 234 -8.61 14.07 7.71
CA GLU A 234 -8.08 13.04 6.83
C GLU A 234 -7.66 13.62 5.47
N ALA A 235 -8.41 14.58 4.92
CA ALA A 235 -8.05 15.25 3.68
C ALA A 235 -6.75 16.07 3.81
N ALA A 236 -6.58 16.81 4.92
CA ALA A 236 -5.34 17.53 5.20
C ALA A 236 -4.16 16.57 5.35
N ALA A 237 -4.37 15.42 6.01
CA ALA A 237 -3.34 14.40 6.17
C ALA A 237 -2.91 13.76 4.84
N VAL A 238 -3.83 13.61 3.89
CA VAL A 238 -3.54 13.12 2.52
C VAL A 238 -2.76 14.17 1.72
N LEU A 239 -3.13 15.45 1.83
CA LEU A 239 -2.47 16.55 1.12
C LEU A 239 -1.14 17.01 1.74
N GLY A 240 -0.74 16.46 2.89
CA GLY A 240 0.47 16.90 3.60
C GLY A 240 0.31 18.24 4.33
N HIS A 241 -0.92 18.65 4.60
CA HIS A 241 -1.19 19.87 5.35
C HIS A 241 -1.10 19.63 6.86
N SER A 242 -0.42 20.52 7.57
CA SER A 242 -0.27 20.46 9.03
C SER A 242 -1.57 20.77 9.80
N SER A 243 -2.60 21.27 9.13
CA SER A 243 -3.88 21.66 9.75
C SER A 243 -5.07 21.37 8.86
N ALA A 244 -6.14 20.82 9.44
CA ALA A 244 -7.44 20.64 8.79
C ALA A 244 -8.09 21.98 8.37
N ALA A 245 -7.65 23.10 8.96
CA ALA A 245 -8.18 24.43 8.64
C ALA A 245 -7.82 24.89 7.22
N THR A 246 -6.76 24.36 6.62
CA THR A 246 -6.36 24.69 5.24
C THR A 246 -7.28 24.06 4.21
N VAL A 247 -7.96 22.97 4.55
CA VAL A 247 -8.96 22.32 3.70
C VAL A 247 -10.28 23.08 3.85
N ARG A 248 -10.69 23.75 2.78
CA ARG A 248 -11.96 24.50 2.72
C ARG A 248 -13.14 23.53 2.59
N PRO A 249 -14.20 23.68 3.39
CA PRO A 249 -15.31 22.72 3.44
C PRO A 249 -16.13 22.65 2.14
N ASP A 250 -16.21 23.76 1.42
CA ASP A 250 -17.06 23.91 0.23
C ASP A 250 -16.29 23.85 -1.10
N LEU A 251 -14.96 23.72 -1.02
CA LEU A 251 -14.12 23.67 -2.22
C LEU A 251 -13.99 22.23 -2.69
N ALA A 252 -14.03 22.02 -4.02
CA ALA A 252 -13.98 20.67 -4.56
C ALA A 252 -12.60 20.05 -4.29
N PHE A 253 -12.56 18.75 -3.97
CA PHE A 253 -11.30 18.02 -3.73
C PHE A 253 -10.31 18.19 -4.89
N LYS A 254 -10.82 18.16 -6.14
CA LYS A 254 -10.01 18.36 -7.35
C LYS A 254 -9.34 19.73 -7.42
N GLU A 255 -9.98 20.77 -6.90
CA GLU A 255 -9.47 22.15 -6.91
C GLU A 255 -8.40 22.38 -5.84
N VAL A 256 -8.37 21.56 -4.79
CA VAL A 256 -7.36 21.58 -3.72
C VAL A 256 -6.23 20.57 -3.91
N GLY A 257 -6.11 20.00 -5.12
CA GLY A 257 -4.99 19.14 -5.49
C GLY A 257 -5.24 17.64 -5.29
N PHE A 258 -6.48 17.20 -5.10
CA PHE A 258 -6.78 15.77 -5.20
C PHE A 258 -6.76 15.31 -6.67
N ASP A 259 -6.07 14.20 -6.86
CA ASP A 259 -6.03 13.38 -8.06
C ASP A 259 -6.69 12.00 -7.81
N SER A 260 -6.59 11.10 -8.79
CA SER A 260 -7.13 9.74 -8.68
C SER A 260 -6.50 8.91 -7.56
N LEU A 261 -5.26 9.20 -7.16
CA LEU A 261 -4.52 8.44 -6.15
C LEU A 261 -4.86 8.90 -4.73
N THR A 262 -4.76 10.20 -4.49
CA THR A 262 -5.12 10.86 -3.22
C THR A 262 -6.59 10.65 -2.86
N SER A 263 -7.48 10.56 -3.86
CA SER A 263 -8.88 10.19 -3.68
C SER A 263 -9.07 8.78 -3.09
N VAL A 264 -8.30 7.80 -3.56
CA VAL A 264 -8.35 6.42 -3.04
C VAL A 264 -7.78 6.36 -1.63
N GLU A 265 -6.74 7.13 -1.33
CA GLU A 265 -6.15 7.19 0.00
C GLU A 265 -7.14 7.77 1.02
N LEU A 266 -7.78 8.91 0.73
CA LEU A 266 -8.81 9.49 1.60
C LEU A 266 -9.94 8.49 1.87
N ARG A 267 -10.40 7.79 0.83
CA ARG A 267 -11.42 6.74 0.99
C ARG A 267 -10.98 5.65 1.97
N ASN A 268 -9.74 5.16 1.85
CA ASN A 268 -9.23 4.10 2.73
C ASN A 268 -9.10 4.56 4.18
N ARG A 269 -8.64 5.80 4.39
CA ARG A 269 -8.52 6.39 5.73
C ARG A 269 -9.89 6.55 6.40
N LEU A 270 -10.86 7.09 5.66
CA LEU A 270 -12.23 7.23 6.15
C LEU A 270 -12.88 5.88 6.43
N ALA A 271 -12.68 4.87 5.57
CA ALA A 271 -13.17 3.51 5.80
C ALA A 271 -12.63 2.93 7.11
N ASN A 272 -11.33 3.10 7.39
CA ASN A 272 -10.72 2.63 8.64
C ASN A 272 -11.26 3.36 9.89
N ARG A 273 -11.53 4.66 9.78
CA ARG A 273 -11.99 5.49 10.91
C ARG A 273 -13.49 5.36 11.17
N SER A 274 -14.29 5.09 10.14
CA SER A 274 -15.74 4.91 10.24
C SER A 274 -16.17 3.45 10.36
N GLY A 275 -15.30 2.48 10.03
CA GLY A 275 -15.67 1.07 9.94
C GLY A 275 -16.51 0.73 8.70
N LEU A 276 -16.75 1.68 7.80
CA LEU A 276 -17.60 1.51 6.63
C LEU A 276 -16.83 0.93 5.43
N ARG A 277 -17.56 0.20 4.58
CA ARG A 277 -17.11 -0.10 3.20
C ARG A 277 -17.52 1.03 2.28
N LEU A 278 -16.56 1.87 1.90
CA LEU A 278 -16.81 3.05 1.07
C LEU A 278 -16.50 2.77 -0.42
N PRO A 279 -17.34 3.26 -1.37
CA PRO A 279 -17.15 3.04 -2.80
C PRO A 279 -15.91 3.76 -3.35
N ALA A 280 -15.35 3.28 -4.47
CA ALA A 280 -14.18 3.89 -5.09
C ALA A 280 -14.48 5.27 -5.72
N THR A 281 -15.74 5.55 -6.04
CA THR A 281 -16.23 6.81 -6.61
C THR A 281 -16.57 7.87 -5.55
N LEU A 282 -16.31 7.61 -4.27
CA LEU A 282 -16.75 8.42 -3.13
C LEU A 282 -16.49 9.93 -3.28
N THR A 283 -15.28 10.32 -3.67
CA THR A 283 -14.88 11.73 -3.83
C THR A 283 -15.38 12.36 -5.14
N PHE A 284 -15.86 11.56 -6.09
CA PHE A 284 -16.53 12.04 -7.30
C PHE A 284 -18.03 12.25 -7.03
N ASP A 285 -18.66 11.31 -6.33
CA ASP A 285 -20.07 11.37 -5.95
C ASP A 285 -20.30 12.46 -4.88
N ASN A 286 -19.29 12.72 -4.04
CA ASN A 286 -19.30 13.75 -3.00
C ASN A 286 -18.06 14.64 -3.14
N PRO A 287 -18.11 15.65 -4.02
CA PRO A 287 -16.92 16.38 -4.47
C PRO A 287 -16.33 17.35 -3.45
N THR A 288 -17.03 17.66 -2.36
CA THR A 288 -16.58 18.59 -1.32
C THR A 288 -16.54 17.90 0.05
N PRO A 289 -15.69 18.37 1.00
CA PRO A 289 -15.71 17.89 2.37
C PRO A 289 -17.09 17.92 3.03
N THR A 290 -17.88 18.98 2.80
CA THR A 290 -19.26 19.10 3.29
C THR A 290 -20.16 18.01 2.72
N ALA A 291 -20.13 17.77 1.40
CA ALA A 291 -20.93 16.72 0.77
C ALA A 291 -20.56 15.33 1.29
N LEU A 292 -19.26 15.08 1.45
CA LEU A 292 -18.75 13.80 1.92
C LEU A 292 -19.11 13.55 3.40
N ALA A 293 -19.08 14.58 4.24
CA ALA A 293 -19.55 14.49 5.62
C ALA A 293 -21.06 14.16 5.69
N GLY A 294 -21.86 14.79 4.82
CA GLY A 294 -23.30 14.49 4.69
C GLY A 294 -23.56 13.03 4.29
N TYR A 295 -22.79 12.49 3.34
CA TYR A 295 -22.86 11.07 2.97
C TYR A 295 -22.47 10.15 4.14
N LEU A 296 -21.42 10.46 4.88
CA LEU A 296 -21.06 9.67 6.06
C LEU A 296 -22.16 9.72 7.13
N ARG A 297 -22.84 10.87 7.30
CA ARG A 297 -23.97 11.01 8.24
C ARG A 297 -25.13 10.11 7.82
N SER A 298 -25.50 10.11 6.55
CA SER A 298 -26.64 9.32 6.08
C SER A 298 -26.43 7.81 6.24
N VAL A 299 -25.17 7.35 6.17
CA VAL A 299 -24.81 5.94 6.36
C VAL A 299 -24.68 5.58 7.85
N LEU A 300 -24.11 6.46 8.68
CA LEU A 300 -23.85 6.17 10.10
C LEU A 300 -25.02 6.50 11.04
N CYS A 301 -25.87 7.45 10.65
CA CYS A 301 -27.00 7.94 11.42
C CYS A 301 -28.27 7.96 10.54
N PRO A 302 -28.80 6.80 10.12
CA PRO A 302 -30.02 6.75 9.31
C PRO A 302 -31.20 7.36 10.08
N GLU A 303 -31.92 8.29 9.45
CA GLU A 303 -33.10 8.93 10.04
C GLU A 303 -34.22 7.90 10.23
N GLY A 304 -34.47 7.49 11.48
CA GLY A 304 -35.52 6.52 11.80
C GLY A 304 -35.37 5.69 13.08
N GLY A 305 -34.27 5.82 13.84
CA GLY A 305 -34.19 5.24 15.19
C GLY A 305 -34.84 6.17 16.23
N PRO A 306 -35.71 5.70 17.14
CA PRO A 306 -36.23 6.55 18.20
C PRO A 306 -35.06 7.15 18.97
N ALA A 307 -35.12 8.45 19.25
CA ALA A 307 -34.20 9.09 20.17
C ALA A 307 -34.10 8.21 21.43
N PRO A 308 -32.89 7.89 21.94
CA PRO A 308 -32.78 7.08 23.13
C PRO A 308 -33.53 7.82 24.25
N ASP A 309 -34.62 7.19 24.70
CA ASP A 309 -35.30 7.50 25.95
C ASP A 309 -34.23 7.55 27.05
N ASP A 310 -34.30 8.54 27.94
CA ASP A 310 -33.34 8.84 29.02
C ASP A 310 -33.31 7.77 30.13
N GLY A 311 -33.35 6.49 29.76
CA GLY A 311 -33.11 5.35 30.64
C GLY A 311 -31.63 4.95 30.63
N PRO A 312 -31.12 4.31 31.71
CA PRO A 312 -29.76 3.80 31.72
C PRO A 312 -29.59 2.74 30.61
N GLY A 313 -28.94 3.12 29.52
CA GLY A 313 -28.62 2.24 28.41
C GLY A 313 -27.74 1.08 28.87
N VAL A 314 -28.15 -0.16 28.58
CA VAL A 314 -27.36 -1.35 28.86
C VAL A 314 -26.12 -1.34 27.94
N PRO A 315 -24.89 -1.43 28.47
CA PRO A 315 -23.69 -1.48 27.65
C PRO A 315 -23.74 -2.62 26.63
N GLU A 316 -23.32 -2.36 25.38
CA GLU A 316 -23.38 -3.35 24.29
C GLU A 316 -22.66 -4.67 24.64
N ALA A 317 -21.59 -4.59 25.45
CA ALA A 317 -20.86 -5.77 25.93
C ALA A 317 -21.72 -6.65 26.86
N GLU A 318 -22.58 -6.04 27.67
CA GLU A 318 -23.51 -6.73 28.55
C GLU A 318 -24.67 -7.32 27.75
N LEU A 319 -25.19 -6.57 26.77
CA LEU A 319 -26.22 -7.06 25.86
C LEU A 319 -25.73 -8.27 25.03
N ARG A 320 -24.52 -8.21 24.46
CA ARG A 320 -23.89 -9.35 23.76
C ARG A 320 -23.71 -10.56 24.67
N ARG A 321 -23.32 -10.34 25.93
CA ARG A 321 -23.17 -11.42 26.91
C ARG A 321 -24.51 -12.07 27.26
N VAL A 322 -25.55 -11.27 27.46
CA VAL A 322 -26.90 -11.76 27.73
C VAL A 322 -27.43 -12.54 26.53
N LEU A 323 -27.31 -12.01 25.30
CA LEU A 323 -27.76 -12.71 24.10
C LEU A 323 -27.00 -14.03 23.85
N ALA A 324 -25.70 -14.09 24.16
CA ALA A 324 -24.90 -15.30 24.00
C ALA A 324 -25.17 -16.38 25.07
N THR A 325 -25.75 -16.02 26.22
CA THR A 325 -25.96 -16.93 27.36
C THR A 325 -27.42 -17.16 27.71
N ALA A 326 -28.33 -16.38 27.13
CA ALA A 326 -29.76 -16.48 27.36
C ALA A 326 -30.33 -17.76 26.71
N PRO A 327 -31.16 -18.52 27.45
CA PRO A 327 -31.94 -19.61 26.90
C PRO A 327 -32.87 -19.14 25.76
N LEU A 328 -32.89 -19.87 24.64
CA LEU A 328 -33.63 -19.51 23.42
C LEU A 328 -35.15 -19.49 23.62
N ASP A 329 -35.67 -20.31 24.53
CA ASP A 329 -37.07 -20.29 24.98
C ASP A 329 -37.43 -18.95 25.60
N ARG A 330 -36.57 -18.40 26.46
CA ARG A 330 -36.77 -17.07 27.04
C ARG A 330 -36.75 -15.96 25.99
N LEU A 331 -35.87 -16.06 25.00
CA LEU A 331 -35.80 -15.11 23.90
C LEU A 331 -37.03 -15.20 22.97
N ARG A 332 -37.61 -16.40 22.83
CA ARG A 332 -38.86 -16.62 22.10
C ARG A 332 -40.05 -16.02 22.83
N ASP A 333 -40.18 -16.26 24.14
CA ASP A 333 -41.27 -15.74 24.96
C ASP A 333 -41.29 -14.20 25.02
N LEU A 334 -40.10 -13.58 24.91
CA LEU A 334 -39.92 -12.13 24.83
C LEU A 334 -40.07 -11.57 23.41
N GLY A 335 -40.38 -12.39 22.40
CA GLY A 335 -40.56 -11.96 21.00
C GLY A 335 -39.28 -11.52 20.29
N VAL A 336 -38.11 -11.69 20.91
CA VAL A 336 -36.81 -11.25 20.36
C VAL A 336 -36.44 -12.04 19.11
N LEU A 337 -36.76 -13.34 19.07
CA LEU A 337 -36.46 -14.17 17.90
C LEU A 337 -37.24 -13.74 16.66
N ASP A 338 -38.49 -13.29 16.84
CA ASP A 338 -39.31 -12.78 15.73
C ASP A 338 -38.81 -11.42 15.24
N ALA A 339 -38.30 -10.58 16.15
CA ALA A 339 -37.71 -9.29 15.81
C ALA A 339 -36.37 -9.39 15.06
N VAL A 340 -35.58 -10.44 15.31
CA VAL A 340 -34.27 -10.66 14.68
C VAL A 340 -34.37 -11.49 13.40
N ARG A 341 -35.49 -12.19 13.17
CA ARG A 341 -35.73 -13.01 11.98
C ARG A 341 -35.51 -12.27 10.64
N PRO A 342 -35.97 -11.02 10.44
CA PRO A 342 -35.71 -10.29 9.19
C PRO A 342 -34.22 -10.03 8.94
N LEU A 343 -33.41 -9.90 10.00
CA LEU A 343 -31.95 -9.69 9.89
C LEU A 343 -31.20 -10.96 9.49
N LEU A 344 -31.81 -12.14 9.68
CA LEU A 344 -31.25 -13.42 9.22
C LEU A 344 -31.48 -13.63 7.72
N ASP A 345 -32.59 -13.12 7.19
CA ASP A 345 -32.87 -13.19 5.75
C ASP A 345 -31.86 -12.35 4.94
N ASP A 346 -31.46 -11.18 5.45
CA ASP A 346 -30.38 -10.35 4.88
C ASP A 346 -28.98 -10.98 4.99
N ALA A 347 -28.77 -11.89 5.95
CA ALA A 347 -27.49 -12.57 6.14
C ALA A 347 -27.32 -13.82 5.24
N VAL A 348 -28.41 -14.35 4.69
CA VAL A 348 -28.41 -15.54 3.81
C VAL A 348 -28.29 -15.16 2.33
N GLU A 349 -28.60 -13.92 1.93
CA GLU A 349 -28.37 -13.40 0.58
C GLU A 349 -26.96 -12.82 0.36
N GLY A 350 -25.93 -13.50 0.88
CA GLY A 350 -24.59 -13.42 0.28
C GLY A 350 -24.57 -14.16 -1.07
N PRO A 351 -23.73 -13.79 -2.05
CA PRO A 351 -23.77 -14.42 -3.37
C PRO A 351 -23.61 -15.93 -3.24
N ALA A 352 -24.57 -16.66 -3.81
CA ALA A 352 -24.70 -18.10 -3.75
C ALA A 352 -23.36 -18.81 -4.01
N ASP A 353 -23.07 -19.79 -3.15
CA ASP A 353 -21.91 -20.68 -3.13
C ASP A 353 -21.77 -21.57 -4.39
N GLY A 354 -22.58 -21.36 -5.43
CA GLY A 354 -22.57 -22.14 -6.68
C GLY A 354 -21.52 -21.69 -7.72
N ALA A 355 -20.86 -20.54 -7.53
CA ALA A 355 -19.84 -20.06 -8.47
C ALA A 355 -18.41 -20.54 -8.13
N ALA A 356 -18.15 -20.91 -6.88
CA ALA A 356 -16.83 -21.35 -6.43
C ALA A 356 -16.52 -22.81 -6.82
N GLU A 357 -17.52 -23.70 -6.77
CA GLU A 357 -17.34 -25.10 -7.20
C GLU A 357 -17.17 -25.23 -8.73
N ALA A 358 -17.76 -24.33 -9.52
CA ALA A 358 -17.62 -24.35 -10.97
C ALA A 358 -16.27 -23.84 -11.49
N LEU A 359 -15.47 -23.14 -10.66
CA LEU A 359 -14.15 -22.62 -11.03
C LEU A 359 -13.00 -23.54 -10.57
N ALA A 360 -13.22 -24.37 -9.55
CA ALA A 360 -12.20 -25.27 -9.01
C ALA A 360 -11.83 -26.42 -9.96
N GLY A 361 -12.65 -26.70 -10.99
CA GLY A 361 -12.43 -27.77 -11.97
C GLY A 361 -12.02 -27.31 -13.37
N MET A 362 -11.88 -26.00 -13.62
CA MET A 362 -11.55 -25.46 -14.95
C MET A 362 -10.04 -25.37 -15.14
N ASP A 363 -9.55 -25.75 -16.32
CA ASP A 363 -8.14 -25.55 -16.66
C ASP A 363 -7.85 -24.08 -17.03
N VAL A 364 -6.56 -23.78 -17.21
CA VAL A 364 -6.07 -22.43 -17.46
C VAL A 364 -6.59 -21.86 -18.80
N ASP A 365 -6.80 -22.70 -19.81
CA ASP A 365 -7.26 -22.26 -21.13
C ASP A 365 -8.75 -21.88 -21.09
N ASP A 366 -9.56 -22.61 -20.32
CA ASP A 366 -10.98 -22.29 -20.09
C ASP A 366 -11.19 -20.98 -19.31
N LEU A 367 -10.30 -20.69 -18.35
CA LEU A 367 -10.29 -19.43 -17.60
C LEU A 367 -9.96 -18.25 -18.52
N VAL A 368 -9.02 -18.42 -19.44
CA VAL A 368 -8.62 -17.39 -20.41
C VAL A 368 -9.75 -17.13 -21.41
N ALA A 369 -10.39 -18.16 -21.96
CA ALA A 369 -11.51 -17.99 -22.89
C ALA A 369 -12.70 -17.22 -22.26
N ARG A 370 -13.00 -17.51 -21.00
CA ARG A 370 -14.10 -16.84 -20.26
C ARG A 370 -13.79 -15.39 -19.93
N ALA A 371 -12.53 -15.06 -19.63
CA ALA A 371 -12.08 -13.69 -19.41
C ALA A 371 -12.17 -12.85 -20.70
N MET A 372 -11.83 -13.44 -21.84
CA MET A 372 -11.86 -12.78 -23.14
C MET A 372 -13.29 -12.54 -23.65
N SER A 373 -14.25 -13.42 -23.33
CA SER A 373 -15.66 -13.22 -23.74
C SER A 373 -16.36 -12.06 -22.99
N LYS A 374 -15.92 -11.74 -21.77
CA LYS A 374 -16.47 -10.63 -20.97
C LYS A 374 -15.97 -9.25 -21.38
N ALA A 375 -14.85 -9.17 -22.12
CA ALA A 375 -14.29 -7.91 -22.61
C ALA A 375 -14.96 -7.38 -23.90
N GLY A 376 -15.94 -8.12 -24.44
CA GLY A 376 -16.61 -7.83 -25.73
C GLY A 376 -18.04 -7.29 -25.64
N LYS A 377 -18.47 -6.69 -24.52
CA LYS A 377 -19.77 -6.00 -24.43
C LYS A 377 -19.64 -4.61 -23.85
#